data_AF-A0A4Z1BFV8-F1
#
_entry.id   AF-A0A4Z1BFV8-F1
#
_cell.length_a   1.000
_cell.length_b   1.000
_cell.length_c   1.000
_cell.angle_alpha   90.00
_cell.angle_beta   90.00
_cell.angle_gamma   90.00
#
_symmetry.space_group_name_H-M   'P 1'
#
loop_
_entity.id
_entity.type
_entity.pdbx_description
1 polymer ?
#
loop_
_entity_poly.entity_id
_entity_poly.type
_entity_poly.pdbx_seq_one_letter_code
_entity_poly.pdbx_strand_id
1 'polypeptide(L)'
;MILLQLDALPTGNCELEKACIDFGSLAKNIITVGAIDHLKKEDDYRYTTADKIQYSNYSSAGPRKDGAIKPDVSTVGTNVYMPTINSKDANDMKSYKYNSGTSFSSPLVAGVIGALVNFQRLVKEDETIELFADEAKNLITHTAQESGLYPGPDVFAGWGVIDAKAAADLLLDASNDEAKFERFVFKNGDKITYEVYGKEKTPLKASISWIDPAANIVEDDGSNLIYERLVNDNANKLVNDFDLRVIDTETNQVYYPWKLDADHPRSPALKGDNTVDNTEQVLVENPIADRKYRIEISHKGNLVNHDRKIEDRAISFILSGYSNTSLGISELDNSKEILVYPTKTKGYVTIKNIDKNASIELFNMAGQKMKSNVTAGAEIKVNLNGLVNGVYILNIYSNGKTISKKVLKY
;
A
#
# COMPACT_ATOMS: atom_id res chain seq x y z
N MET A 1 -23.35 5.71 44.20
CA MET A 1 -23.84 5.40 42.84
C MET A 1 -23.02 6.25 41.90
N ILE A 2 -22.00 5.66 41.28
CA ILE A 2 -21.06 6.37 40.41
C ILE A 2 -21.81 6.61 39.10
N LEU A 3 -22.22 7.85 38.86
CA LEU A 3 -22.71 8.29 37.54
C LEU A 3 -21.51 8.25 36.61
N LEU A 4 -21.44 7.20 35.78
CA LEU A 4 -20.55 7.17 34.63
C LEU A 4 -20.88 8.38 33.76
N GLN A 5 -19.87 9.19 33.48
CA GLN A 5 -19.96 10.38 32.66
C GLN A 5 -20.32 9.93 31.23
N LEU A 6 -21.56 10.23 30.81
CA LEU A 6 -22.04 9.96 29.46
C LEU A 6 -21.23 10.78 28.45
N ASP A 7 -20.81 10.16 27.35
CA ASP A 7 -20.22 10.90 26.24
C ASP A 7 -21.29 11.80 25.61
N ALA A 8 -21.01 13.10 25.56
CA ALA A 8 -21.86 14.05 24.84
C ALA A 8 -21.77 13.77 23.32
N LEU A 9 -22.86 14.05 22.61
CA LEU A 9 -22.82 14.08 21.15
C LEU A 9 -21.70 15.01 20.67
N PRO A 10 -20.89 14.62 19.66
CA PRO A 10 -19.89 15.50 19.08
C PRO A 10 -20.56 16.81 18.65
N THR A 11 -19.99 17.95 19.02
CA THR A 11 -20.51 19.24 18.59
C THR A 11 -20.36 19.38 17.07
N GLY A 12 -21.30 20.09 16.45
CA GLY A 12 -21.43 20.21 15.00
C GLY A 12 -20.33 21.08 14.39
N ASN A 13 -19.12 20.52 14.29
CA ASN A 13 -17.88 21.07 13.72
C ASN A 13 -16.63 20.31 14.19
N CYS A 14 -16.78 19.24 14.99
CA CYS A 14 -15.64 18.54 15.56
C CYS A 14 -14.78 19.40 16.51
N GLU A 15 -15.37 20.27 17.35
CA GLU A 15 -14.59 21.06 18.34
C GLU A 15 -13.74 20.20 19.28
N LEU A 16 -14.16 18.96 19.53
CA LEU A 16 -13.40 18.03 20.35
C LEU A 16 -12.24 17.39 19.59
N GLU A 17 -12.15 17.62 18.28
CA GLU A 17 -11.10 17.14 17.37
C GLU A 17 -10.88 15.63 17.48
N LYS A 18 -11.96 14.89 17.81
CA LYS A 18 -11.98 13.43 17.90
C LYS A 18 -13.37 12.85 17.65
N ALA A 19 -13.41 11.62 17.15
CA ALA A 19 -14.60 10.77 17.03
C ALA A 19 -15.82 11.50 16.42
N CYS A 20 -15.59 12.28 15.38
CA CYS A 20 -16.58 13.18 14.76
C CYS A 20 -16.77 12.91 13.26
N ILE A 21 -16.37 11.71 12.81
CA ILE A 21 -16.67 11.21 11.47
C ILE A 21 -18.06 10.59 11.48
N ASP A 22 -18.91 11.06 10.57
CA ASP A 22 -20.33 10.72 10.54
C ASP A 22 -20.59 9.26 10.11
N PHE A 23 -21.79 8.79 10.43
CA PHE A 23 -22.31 7.49 10.03
C PHE A 23 -22.21 7.31 8.50
N GLY A 24 -21.82 6.11 8.07
CA GLY A 24 -21.53 5.79 6.67
C GLY A 24 -20.07 6.01 6.25
N SER A 25 -19.33 6.90 6.92
CA SER A 25 -17.89 7.12 6.68
C SER A 25 -16.96 6.32 7.63
N LEU A 26 -17.56 5.58 8.56
CA LEU A 26 -16.87 4.74 9.56
C LEU A 26 -16.68 3.28 9.11
N ALA A 27 -17.10 2.89 7.91
CA ALA A 27 -16.98 1.52 7.44
C ALA A 27 -15.50 1.11 7.28
N LYS A 28 -15.15 -0.12 7.68
CA LYS A 28 -13.79 -0.67 7.60
C LYS A 28 -13.27 -0.72 6.16
N ASN A 29 -14.12 -1.16 5.25
CA ASN A 29 -13.72 -1.54 3.88
C ASN A 29 -13.75 -0.40 2.86
N ILE A 30 -14.20 0.79 3.24
CA ILE A 30 -14.16 1.97 2.36
C ILE A 30 -12.86 2.76 2.58
N ILE A 31 -12.52 3.59 1.61
CA ILE A 31 -11.51 4.63 1.73
C ILE A 31 -12.23 5.92 2.13
N THR A 32 -12.02 6.34 3.37
CA THR A 32 -12.52 7.59 3.95
C THR A 32 -11.45 8.67 3.76
N VAL A 33 -11.86 9.83 3.25
CA VAL A 33 -10.92 10.89 2.84
C VAL A 33 -11.16 12.16 3.65
N GLY A 34 -10.12 12.63 4.33
CA GLY A 34 -10.11 13.94 5.00
C GLY A 34 -9.66 15.08 4.09
N ALA A 35 -9.80 16.32 4.57
CA ALA A 35 -9.43 17.52 3.85
C ALA A 35 -8.26 18.26 4.51
N ILE A 36 -7.30 18.63 3.67
CA ILE A 36 -6.25 19.59 4.02
C ILE A 36 -6.44 20.89 3.23
N ASP A 37 -5.85 21.95 3.75
CA ASP A 37 -5.69 23.20 3.02
C ASP A 37 -4.64 23.06 1.93
N HIS A 38 -4.63 24.00 0.98
CA HIS A 38 -3.55 24.07 0.01
C HIS A 38 -2.23 24.31 0.75
N LEU A 39 -1.18 23.61 0.31
CA LEU A 39 0.18 23.92 0.71
C LEU A 39 0.51 25.37 0.36
N LYS A 40 1.36 26.00 1.15
CA LYS A 40 1.55 27.44 1.06
C LYS A 40 2.37 27.81 -0.17
N LYS A 41 2.19 29.06 -0.61
CA LYS A 41 2.92 29.61 -1.76
C LYS A 41 4.43 29.62 -1.53
N GLU A 42 4.89 29.86 -0.30
CA GLU A 42 6.31 29.77 0.04
C GLU A 42 6.94 28.39 -0.21
N ASP A 43 6.12 27.33 -0.25
CA ASP A 43 6.53 25.94 -0.53
C ASP A 43 6.28 25.54 -2.01
N ASP A 44 6.00 26.51 -2.91
CA ASP A 44 5.61 26.25 -4.31
C ASP A 44 4.40 25.30 -4.44
N TYR A 45 3.51 25.30 -3.43
CA TYR A 45 2.37 24.38 -3.33
C TYR A 45 2.77 22.89 -3.35
N ARG A 46 4.01 22.56 -2.96
CA ARG A 46 4.54 21.19 -2.90
C ARG A 46 4.81 20.75 -1.48
N TYR A 47 4.66 19.45 -1.26
CA TYR A 47 5.04 18.84 0.00
C TYR A 47 6.55 18.95 0.18
N THR A 48 6.96 19.38 1.38
CA THR A 48 8.36 19.46 1.79
C THR A 48 8.58 18.67 3.08
N THR A 49 7.73 18.90 4.08
CA THR A 49 7.83 18.34 5.43
C THR A 49 6.44 18.19 6.05
N ALA A 50 6.30 17.22 6.96
CA ALA A 50 5.02 16.84 7.57
C ALA A 50 4.34 17.99 8.34
N ASP A 51 5.13 18.87 8.99
CA ASP A 51 4.63 20.00 9.78
C ASP A 51 4.05 21.14 8.93
N LYS A 52 4.21 21.08 7.60
CA LYS A 52 3.61 22.03 6.65
C LYS A 52 2.20 21.64 6.23
N ILE A 53 1.77 20.41 6.51
CA ILE A 53 0.39 20.00 6.27
C ILE A 53 -0.53 20.76 7.22
N GLN A 54 -1.48 21.51 6.67
CA GLN A 54 -2.51 22.20 7.43
C GLN A 54 -3.84 21.47 7.24
N TYR A 55 -4.34 20.84 8.30
CA TYR A 55 -5.65 20.21 8.27
C TYR A 55 -6.75 21.28 8.18
N SER A 56 -7.73 21.07 7.31
CA SER A 56 -8.83 22.00 7.17
C SER A 56 -9.71 21.96 8.43
N ASN A 57 -10.03 23.13 8.98
CA ASN A 57 -10.78 23.24 10.24
C ASN A 57 -12.20 22.63 10.22
N TYR A 58 -12.76 22.39 9.03
CA TYR A 58 -14.06 21.75 8.84
C TYR A 58 -13.96 20.23 8.63
N SER A 59 -12.75 19.68 8.43
CA SER A 59 -12.57 18.26 8.20
C SER A 59 -12.85 17.50 9.49
N SER A 60 -13.74 16.49 9.43
CA SER A 60 -13.92 15.58 10.55
C SER A 60 -12.62 14.84 10.86
N ALA A 61 -12.37 14.63 12.15
CA ALA A 61 -11.31 13.82 12.71
C ALA A 61 -11.84 12.51 13.32
N GLY A 62 -11.07 11.44 13.16
CA GLY A 62 -11.31 10.18 13.86
C GLY A 62 -10.85 10.21 15.32
N PRO A 63 -10.49 9.06 15.91
CA PRO A 63 -10.62 7.73 15.34
C PRO A 63 -12.10 7.33 15.23
N ARG A 64 -12.37 6.12 14.73
CA ARG A 64 -13.61 5.42 15.09
C ARG A 64 -13.65 5.25 16.62
N LYS A 65 -14.82 5.07 17.22
CA LYS A 65 -14.97 4.91 18.68
C LYS A 65 -14.23 3.70 19.25
N ASP A 66 -13.99 2.66 18.45
CA ASP A 66 -13.15 1.52 18.81
C ASP A 66 -11.64 1.79 18.68
N GLY A 67 -11.23 3.00 18.28
CA GLY A 67 -9.82 3.41 18.17
C GLY A 67 -9.21 3.26 16.77
N ALA A 68 -9.95 2.70 15.82
CA ALA A 68 -9.45 2.51 14.46
C ALA A 68 -9.24 3.84 13.72
N ILE A 69 -8.19 3.87 12.90
CA ILE A 69 -7.71 5.05 12.18
C ILE A 69 -8.73 5.45 11.11
N LYS A 70 -9.25 6.67 11.26
CA LYS A 70 -10.04 7.36 10.24
C LYS A 70 -9.73 8.87 10.29
N PRO A 71 -9.76 9.61 9.16
CA PRO A 71 -9.89 9.10 7.79
C PRO A 71 -8.74 8.13 7.43
N ASP A 72 -8.80 7.43 6.29
CA ASP A 72 -7.68 6.56 5.92
C ASP A 72 -6.53 7.37 5.33
N VAL A 73 -6.86 8.41 4.55
CA VAL A 73 -5.91 9.36 3.95
C VAL A 73 -6.56 10.73 3.85
N SER A 74 -5.77 11.76 3.51
CA SER A 74 -6.28 13.09 3.20
C SER A 74 -5.71 13.69 1.93
N THR A 75 -6.40 14.68 1.38
CA THR A 75 -5.89 15.51 0.28
C THR A 75 -6.58 16.87 0.26
N VAL A 76 -6.13 17.76 -0.62
CA VAL A 76 -6.63 19.14 -0.70
C VAL A 76 -8.14 19.15 -0.91
N GLY A 77 -8.85 19.80 0.01
CA GLY A 77 -10.30 19.97 -0.05
C GLY A 77 -10.74 21.43 0.04
N THR A 78 -9.85 22.33 0.46
CA THR A 78 -10.14 23.77 0.62
C THR A 78 -9.96 24.50 -0.70
N ASN A 79 -10.86 25.43 -1.03
CA ASN A 79 -10.77 26.30 -2.20
C ASN A 79 -10.43 25.52 -3.49
N VAL A 80 -11.12 24.43 -3.74
CA VAL A 80 -10.96 23.63 -4.97
C VAL A 80 -11.70 24.32 -6.11
N TYR A 81 -10.98 24.62 -7.18
CA TYR A 81 -11.56 25.19 -8.41
C TYR A 81 -12.22 24.08 -9.23
N MET A 82 -13.53 24.16 -9.42
CA MET A 82 -14.32 23.09 -10.02
C MET A 82 -15.31 23.62 -11.07
N PRO A 83 -15.70 22.79 -12.06
CA PRO A 83 -16.78 23.12 -12.98
C PRO A 83 -18.13 23.14 -12.26
N THR A 84 -18.97 24.11 -12.60
CA THR A 84 -20.34 24.25 -12.07
C THR A 84 -21.29 24.63 -13.21
N ILE A 85 -22.60 24.47 -12.99
CA ILE A 85 -23.62 24.99 -13.91
C ILE A 85 -23.94 26.45 -13.58
N ASN A 86 -24.27 27.23 -14.60
CA ASN A 86 -24.86 28.56 -14.41
C ASN A 86 -26.30 28.39 -13.92
N SER A 87 -26.64 28.97 -12.77
CA SER A 87 -27.97 28.83 -12.17
C SER A 87 -29.08 29.52 -12.96
N LYS A 88 -28.74 30.35 -13.95
CA LYS A 88 -29.67 31.05 -14.84
C LYS A 88 -29.76 30.43 -16.24
N ASP A 89 -28.80 29.58 -16.61
CA ASP A 89 -28.80 28.86 -17.89
C ASP A 89 -28.06 27.52 -17.76
N ALA A 90 -28.81 26.42 -17.67
CA ALA A 90 -28.24 25.08 -17.54
C ALA A 90 -27.44 24.61 -18.76
N ASN A 91 -27.53 25.30 -19.91
CA ASN A 91 -26.75 24.99 -21.10
C ASN A 91 -25.40 25.72 -21.15
N ASP A 92 -25.15 26.66 -20.24
CA ASP A 92 -23.87 27.33 -20.10
C ASP A 92 -22.89 26.46 -19.28
N MET A 93 -22.12 25.64 -20.00
CA MET A 93 -21.14 24.70 -19.46
C MET A 93 -19.74 25.31 -19.24
N LYS A 94 -19.60 26.64 -19.27
CA LYS A 94 -18.29 27.34 -19.12
C LYS A 94 -18.06 27.90 -17.72
N SER A 95 -18.93 27.59 -16.77
CA SER A 95 -18.89 28.14 -15.42
C SER A 95 -18.00 27.32 -14.50
N TYR A 96 -17.23 28.02 -13.66
CA TYR A 96 -16.39 27.43 -12.63
C TYR A 96 -16.52 28.23 -11.33
N LYS A 97 -16.30 27.58 -10.19
CA LYS A 97 -16.26 28.25 -8.90
C LYS A 97 -15.26 27.58 -7.96
N TYR A 98 -14.90 28.30 -6.91
CA TYR A 98 -14.19 27.76 -5.76
C TYR A 98 -15.18 27.27 -4.71
N ASN A 99 -14.89 26.14 -4.08
CA ASN A 99 -15.62 25.67 -2.91
C ASN A 99 -14.71 24.83 -2.01
N SER A 100 -15.12 24.60 -0.77
CA SER A 100 -14.37 23.85 0.23
C SER A 100 -15.20 22.73 0.83
N GLY A 101 -14.57 21.61 1.14
CA GLY A 101 -15.24 20.43 1.71
C GLY A 101 -14.49 19.13 1.43
N THR A 102 -14.65 18.15 2.32
CA THR A 102 -14.17 16.78 2.08
C THR A 102 -14.81 16.15 0.84
N SER A 103 -16.00 16.63 0.45
CA SER A 103 -16.65 16.30 -0.84
C SER A 103 -15.79 16.63 -2.07
N PHE A 104 -14.80 17.51 -1.97
CA PHE A 104 -13.85 17.80 -3.04
C PHE A 104 -12.56 16.98 -2.92
N SER A 105 -12.17 16.56 -1.71
CA SER A 105 -11.05 15.65 -1.48
C SER A 105 -11.35 14.23 -1.99
N SER A 106 -12.54 13.69 -1.71
CA SER A 106 -12.94 12.33 -2.12
C SER A 106 -12.82 12.04 -3.62
N PRO A 107 -13.39 12.86 -4.54
CA PRO A 107 -13.25 12.61 -5.98
C PRO A 107 -11.81 12.78 -6.48
N LEU A 108 -10.98 13.55 -5.77
CA LEU A 108 -9.55 13.73 -6.09
C LEU A 108 -8.79 12.42 -5.84
N VAL A 109 -9.03 11.78 -4.69
CA VAL A 109 -8.50 10.43 -4.39
C VAL A 109 -9.01 9.40 -5.40
N ALA A 110 -10.31 9.43 -5.75
CA ALA A 110 -10.87 8.53 -6.74
C ALA A 110 -10.21 8.69 -8.13
N GLY A 111 -9.96 9.93 -8.56
CA GLY A 111 -9.24 10.25 -9.79
C GLY A 111 -7.79 9.74 -9.77
N VAL A 112 -7.09 9.88 -8.64
CA VAL A 112 -5.74 9.33 -8.46
C VAL A 112 -5.74 7.80 -8.58
N ILE A 113 -6.66 7.10 -7.92
CA ILE A 113 -6.77 5.64 -8.03
C ILE A 113 -7.04 5.23 -9.48
N GLY A 114 -7.94 5.92 -10.19
CA GLY A 114 -8.20 5.66 -11.61
C GLY A 114 -6.98 5.88 -12.50
N ALA A 115 -6.16 6.90 -12.22
CA ALA A 115 -4.90 7.13 -12.91
C ALA A 115 -3.87 6.03 -12.62
N LEU A 116 -3.78 5.56 -11.38
CA LEU A 116 -2.89 4.47 -10.97
C LEU A 116 -3.27 3.13 -11.62
N VAL A 117 -4.57 2.82 -11.72
CA VAL A 117 -5.06 1.65 -12.48
C VAL A 117 -4.60 1.71 -13.93
N ASN A 118 -4.79 2.85 -14.61
CA ASN A 118 -4.32 3.03 -15.99
C ASN A 118 -2.80 2.94 -16.10
N PHE A 119 -2.05 3.51 -15.15
CA PHE A 119 -0.60 3.37 -15.11
C PHE A 119 -0.18 1.90 -14.98
N GLN A 120 -0.81 1.14 -14.10
CA GLN A 120 -0.53 -0.28 -13.91
C GLN A 120 -0.81 -1.10 -15.18
N ARG A 121 -1.93 -0.81 -15.87
CA ARG A 121 -2.25 -1.42 -17.18
C ARG A 121 -1.13 -1.20 -18.21
N LEU A 122 -0.58 0.01 -18.25
CA LEU A 122 0.54 0.36 -19.14
C LEU A 122 1.83 -0.36 -18.74
N VAL A 123 2.17 -0.38 -17.45
CA VAL A 123 3.39 -1.03 -16.95
C VAL A 123 3.37 -2.54 -17.17
N LYS A 124 2.19 -3.17 -17.02
CA LYS A 124 2.02 -4.61 -17.16
C LYS A 124 1.61 -5.07 -18.57
N GLU A 125 1.38 -4.13 -19.49
CA GLU A 125 0.87 -4.42 -20.85
C GLU A 125 -0.45 -5.21 -20.83
N ASP A 126 -1.35 -4.91 -19.89
CA ASP A 126 -2.64 -5.62 -19.69
C ASP A 126 -3.77 -4.63 -19.36
N GLU A 127 -4.69 -4.44 -20.30
CA GLU A 127 -5.82 -3.51 -20.18
C GLU A 127 -6.92 -4.00 -19.23
N THR A 128 -6.90 -5.27 -18.83
CA THR A 128 -7.93 -5.87 -17.96
C THR A 128 -7.67 -5.67 -16.47
N ILE A 129 -6.48 -5.16 -16.12
CA ILE A 129 -6.11 -4.91 -14.72
C ILE A 129 -7.10 -3.95 -14.07
N GLU A 130 -7.55 -4.35 -12.89
CA GLU A 130 -8.28 -3.53 -11.93
C GLU A 130 -7.63 -3.71 -10.56
N LEU A 131 -7.81 -2.73 -9.67
CA LEU A 131 -7.42 -2.87 -8.27
C LEU A 131 -8.63 -3.28 -7.45
N PHE A 132 -8.49 -4.32 -6.65
CA PHE A 132 -9.45 -4.62 -5.59
C PHE A 132 -9.43 -3.50 -4.53
N ALA A 133 -10.52 -3.35 -3.78
CA ALA A 133 -10.64 -2.26 -2.81
C ALA A 133 -9.58 -2.30 -1.70
N ASP A 134 -9.15 -3.51 -1.29
CA ASP A 134 -8.07 -3.73 -0.34
C ASP A 134 -6.70 -3.34 -0.92
N GLU A 135 -6.45 -3.64 -2.20
CA GLU A 135 -5.24 -3.21 -2.92
C GLU A 135 -5.17 -1.69 -3.08
N ALA A 136 -6.26 -1.07 -3.52
CA ALA A 136 -6.32 0.38 -3.69
C ALA A 136 -6.09 1.10 -2.36
N LYS A 137 -6.71 0.63 -1.28
CA LYS A 137 -6.52 1.15 0.09
C LYS A 137 -5.09 0.95 0.57
N ASN A 138 -4.53 -0.26 0.41
CA ASN A 138 -3.16 -0.55 0.82
C ASN A 138 -2.15 0.33 0.07
N LEU A 139 -2.32 0.48 -1.25
CA LEU A 139 -1.43 1.29 -2.09
C LEU A 139 -1.37 2.74 -1.63
N ILE A 140 -2.52 3.42 -1.53
CA ILE A 140 -2.55 4.85 -1.20
C ILE A 140 -2.13 5.13 0.25
N THR A 141 -2.37 4.20 1.19
CA THR A 141 -1.96 4.36 2.59
C THR A 141 -0.49 3.99 2.80
N HIS A 142 0.04 3.03 2.03
CA HIS A 142 1.46 2.67 2.08
C HIS A 142 2.33 3.79 1.51
N THR A 143 1.87 4.49 0.48
CA THR A 143 2.66 5.54 -0.18
C THR A 143 2.29 6.96 0.25
N ALA A 144 1.40 7.12 1.23
CA ALA A 144 1.03 8.43 1.76
C ALA A 144 2.24 9.17 2.34
N GLN A 145 2.25 10.48 2.15
CA GLN A 145 3.18 11.41 2.78
C GLN A 145 2.78 11.61 4.24
N GLU A 146 3.79 11.59 5.12
CA GLU A 146 3.62 11.89 6.53
C GLU A 146 3.02 13.29 6.75
N SER A 147 2.26 13.46 7.84
CA SER A 147 1.64 14.73 8.20
C SER A 147 1.69 14.99 9.69
N GLY A 148 1.59 16.25 10.07
CA GLY A 148 1.48 16.63 11.47
C GLY A 148 2.82 16.62 12.20
N LEU A 149 2.73 16.55 13.53
CA LEU A 149 3.87 16.75 14.43
C LEU A 149 4.59 15.46 14.81
N TYR A 150 3.94 14.31 14.62
CA TYR A 150 4.42 13.01 15.09
C TYR A 150 4.39 12.02 13.93
N PRO A 151 5.36 11.11 13.84
CA PRO A 151 5.35 10.09 12.80
C PRO A 151 4.23 9.06 13.05
N GLY A 152 3.76 8.46 11.97
CA GLY A 152 2.70 7.48 11.99
C GLY A 152 1.31 8.10 11.84
N PRO A 153 0.27 7.27 11.84
CA PRO A 153 -1.07 7.73 11.55
C PRO A 153 -1.60 8.67 12.64
N ASP A 154 -2.48 9.58 12.24
CA ASP A 154 -3.15 10.50 13.15
C ASP A 154 -4.66 10.56 12.87
N VAL A 155 -5.41 11.25 13.72
CA VAL A 155 -6.88 11.34 13.62
C VAL A 155 -7.37 12.33 12.57
N PHE A 156 -6.51 13.18 12.03
CA PHE A 156 -6.86 14.24 11.09
C PHE A 156 -6.62 13.81 9.65
N ALA A 157 -5.44 13.26 9.36
CA ALA A 157 -5.03 12.82 8.04
C ALA A 157 -5.00 11.29 7.87
N GLY A 158 -5.21 10.52 8.94
CA GLY A 158 -5.15 9.06 8.84
C GLY A 158 -3.72 8.60 8.66
N TRP A 159 -3.48 7.77 7.65
CA TRP A 159 -2.15 7.32 7.25
C TRP A 159 -1.32 8.40 6.53
N GLY A 160 -1.89 9.58 6.30
CA GLY A 160 -1.19 10.74 5.73
C GLY A 160 -1.88 11.33 4.50
N VAL A 161 -1.14 12.17 3.78
CA VAL A 161 -1.62 12.84 2.56
C VAL A 161 -1.29 11.99 1.33
N ILE A 162 -2.24 11.83 0.40
CA ILE A 162 -2.01 10.98 -0.78
C ILE A 162 -0.80 11.45 -1.60
N ASP A 163 0.01 10.50 -2.09
CA ASP A 163 1.07 10.76 -3.04
C ASP A 163 0.93 9.85 -4.25
N ALA A 164 0.35 10.40 -5.32
CA ALA A 164 0.11 9.68 -6.56
C ALA A 164 1.42 9.25 -7.25
N LYS A 165 2.50 10.03 -7.10
CA LYS A 165 3.78 9.72 -7.71
C LYS A 165 4.44 8.56 -6.98
N ALA A 166 4.49 8.61 -5.65
CA ALA A 166 5.05 7.51 -4.85
C ALA A 166 4.27 6.20 -5.07
N ALA A 167 2.95 6.27 -5.20
CA ALA A 167 2.13 5.11 -5.59
C ALA A 167 2.51 4.55 -6.98
N ALA A 168 2.71 5.41 -7.98
CA ALA A 168 3.13 4.99 -9.31
C ALA A 168 4.55 4.40 -9.32
N ASP A 169 5.48 5.02 -8.59
CA ASP A 169 6.85 4.51 -8.43
C ASP A 169 6.82 3.11 -7.79
N LEU A 170 6.03 2.90 -6.73
CA LEU A 170 5.87 1.58 -6.11
C LEU A 170 5.34 0.52 -7.09
N LEU A 171 4.34 0.86 -7.91
CA LEU A 171 3.80 -0.05 -8.93
C LEU A 171 4.86 -0.41 -9.98
N LEU A 172 5.71 0.54 -10.35
CA LEU A 172 6.84 0.31 -11.25
C LEU A 172 7.90 -0.58 -10.59
N ASP A 173 8.28 -0.30 -9.34
CA ASP A 173 9.23 -1.10 -8.58
C ASP A 173 8.73 -2.55 -8.41
N ALA A 174 7.44 -2.73 -8.12
CA ALA A 174 6.80 -4.05 -8.05
C ALA A 174 6.76 -4.76 -9.41
N SER A 175 6.77 -4.04 -10.53
CA SER A 175 6.89 -4.64 -11.86
C SER A 175 8.31 -5.12 -12.19
N ASN A 176 9.30 -4.59 -11.47
CA ASN A 176 10.73 -4.90 -11.62
C ASN A 176 11.27 -5.80 -10.49
N ASP A 177 10.40 -6.36 -9.65
CA ASP A 177 10.76 -7.18 -8.47
C ASP A 177 11.59 -6.42 -7.41
N GLU A 178 11.53 -5.08 -7.40
CA GLU A 178 12.22 -4.19 -6.45
C GLU A 178 11.34 -3.79 -5.25
N ALA A 179 10.03 -4.01 -5.37
CA ALA A 179 9.04 -3.95 -4.31
C ALA A 179 8.08 -5.14 -4.43
N LYS A 180 7.25 -5.37 -3.41
CA LYS A 180 6.13 -6.30 -3.49
C LYS A 180 4.82 -5.52 -3.50
N PHE A 181 3.94 -5.88 -4.40
CA PHE A 181 2.53 -5.52 -4.38
C PHE A 181 1.74 -6.73 -4.84
N GLU A 182 1.23 -7.49 -3.88
CA GLU A 182 0.65 -8.81 -4.08
C GLU A 182 -0.72 -8.88 -3.41
N ARG A 183 -1.66 -9.58 -4.04
CA ARG A 183 -2.92 -9.97 -3.41
C ARG A 183 -3.08 -11.48 -3.50
N PHE A 184 -3.25 -12.13 -2.36
CA PHE A 184 -3.31 -13.59 -2.28
C PHE A 184 -4.32 -14.05 -1.24
N VAL A 185 -4.78 -15.29 -1.39
CA VAL A 185 -5.67 -15.95 -0.43
C VAL A 185 -4.84 -16.46 0.74
N PHE A 186 -5.11 -15.94 1.93
CA PHE A 186 -4.53 -16.36 3.20
C PHE A 186 -5.40 -17.46 3.82
N LYS A 187 -4.83 -18.63 4.11
CA LYS A 187 -5.60 -19.76 4.61
C LYS A 187 -5.75 -19.76 6.13
N ASN A 188 -6.83 -20.34 6.60
CA ASN A 188 -7.05 -20.47 8.04
C ASN A 188 -5.95 -21.32 8.70
N GLY A 189 -5.35 -20.81 9.77
CA GLY A 189 -4.19 -21.38 10.46
C GLY A 189 -2.81 -21.10 9.82
N ASP A 190 -2.73 -20.49 8.63
CA ASP A 190 -1.44 -20.25 7.97
C ASP A 190 -0.61 -19.14 8.64
N LYS A 191 0.69 -19.16 8.34
CA LYS A 191 1.64 -18.07 8.59
C LYS A 191 2.51 -17.89 7.35
N ILE A 192 2.54 -16.67 6.80
CA ILE A 192 3.36 -16.33 5.63
C ILE A 192 4.61 -15.59 6.10
N THR A 193 5.72 -15.84 5.42
CA THR A 193 7.02 -15.29 5.79
C THR A 193 7.80 -14.86 4.55
N TYR A 194 8.40 -13.67 4.62
CA TYR A 194 9.35 -13.16 3.63
C TYR A 194 10.66 -12.84 4.34
N GLU A 195 11.80 -13.15 3.70
CA GLU A 195 13.12 -12.72 4.16
C GLU A 195 13.68 -11.69 3.19
N VAL A 196 14.13 -10.56 3.72
CA VAL A 196 14.70 -9.47 2.94
C VAL A 196 15.87 -8.83 3.66
N TYR A 197 16.64 -8.00 2.98
CA TYR A 197 17.77 -7.29 3.55
C TYR A 197 17.50 -5.78 3.61
N GLY A 198 17.92 -5.14 4.69
CA GLY A 198 17.83 -3.68 4.84
C GLY A 198 18.66 -2.93 3.80
N LYS A 199 18.18 -1.77 3.36
CA LYS A 199 18.90 -0.84 2.48
C LYS A 199 19.39 0.37 3.29
N GLU A 200 20.57 0.89 2.95
CA GLU A 200 21.07 2.11 3.58
C GLU A 200 20.13 3.29 3.28
N LYS A 201 19.80 4.09 4.31
CA LYS A 201 18.99 5.33 4.20
C LYS A 201 17.61 5.16 3.55
N THR A 202 17.09 3.95 3.49
CA THR A 202 15.78 3.66 2.92
C THR A 202 14.96 2.91 3.97
N PRO A 203 13.87 3.50 4.49
CA PRO A 203 13.03 2.81 5.47
C PRO A 203 12.46 1.51 4.90
N LEU A 204 12.49 0.44 5.69
CA LEU A 204 11.82 -0.83 5.36
C LEU A 204 10.38 -0.74 5.83
N LYS A 205 9.44 -0.82 4.89
CA LYS A 205 8.01 -0.64 5.16
C LYS A 205 7.22 -1.84 4.65
N ALA A 206 6.39 -2.40 5.51
CA ALA A 206 5.45 -3.47 5.18
C ALA A 206 4.04 -3.02 5.52
N SER A 207 3.08 -3.26 4.62
CA SER A 207 1.66 -2.99 4.88
C SER A 207 0.77 -4.14 4.42
N ILE A 208 -0.29 -4.42 5.18
CA ILE A 208 -1.38 -5.30 4.77
C ILE A 208 -2.72 -4.57 4.86
N SER A 209 -3.65 -4.93 3.98
CA SER A 209 -5.05 -4.48 4.03
C SER A 209 -5.97 -5.61 3.56
N TRP A 210 -7.17 -5.69 4.12
CA TRP A 210 -8.14 -6.71 3.76
C TRP A 210 -9.59 -6.20 3.80
N ILE A 211 -10.45 -6.88 3.05
CA ILE A 211 -11.89 -6.67 3.10
C ILE A 211 -12.46 -7.50 4.24
N ASP A 212 -12.71 -6.85 5.38
CA ASP A 212 -13.17 -7.51 6.59
C ASP A 212 -14.70 -7.73 6.54
N PRO A 213 -15.25 -8.87 7.00
CA PRO A 213 -16.70 -9.04 7.11
C PRO A 213 -17.36 -7.90 7.89
N ALA A 214 -18.63 -7.63 7.61
CA ALA A 214 -19.36 -6.59 8.34
C ALA A 214 -19.30 -6.88 9.84
N ALA A 215 -19.11 -5.85 10.66
CA ALA A 215 -19.17 -5.99 12.11
C ALA A 215 -20.62 -6.23 12.54
N ASN A 216 -20.81 -6.88 13.70
CA ASN A 216 -22.11 -6.80 14.35
C ASN A 216 -22.25 -5.38 14.90
N ILE A 217 -23.31 -4.69 14.47
CA ILE A 217 -23.67 -3.37 15.00
C ILE A 217 -24.69 -3.55 16.13
N VAL A 218 -24.77 -2.58 17.03
CA VAL A 218 -25.84 -2.52 18.02
C VAL A 218 -27.18 -2.58 17.28
N GLU A 219 -27.98 -3.61 17.55
CA GLU A 219 -29.29 -3.77 16.91
C GLU A 219 -30.22 -2.65 17.36
N ASP A 220 -30.98 -2.13 16.39
CA ASP A 220 -32.09 -1.23 16.68
C ASP A 220 -33.23 -2.04 17.29
N ASP A 221 -33.39 -1.91 18.60
CA ASP A 221 -34.48 -2.53 19.37
C ASP A 221 -35.76 -1.67 19.38
N GLY A 222 -35.80 -0.60 18.59
CA GLY A 222 -36.91 0.35 18.54
C GLY A 222 -37.03 1.24 19.79
N SER A 223 -36.05 1.19 20.69
CA SER A 223 -36.05 2.03 21.90
C SER A 223 -35.48 3.42 21.61
N ASN A 224 -35.94 4.42 22.36
CA ASN A 224 -35.40 5.77 22.32
C ASN A 224 -33.93 5.86 22.81
N LEU A 225 -33.33 4.74 23.24
CA LEU A 225 -31.95 4.67 23.76
C LEU A 225 -30.94 4.23 22.69
N ILE A 226 -31.36 3.90 21.46
CA ILE A 226 -30.44 3.46 20.40
C ILE A 226 -29.34 4.48 20.11
N TYR A 227 -29.68 5.78 20.08
CA TYR A 227 -28.70 6.86 19.89
C TYR A 227 -27.66 6.89 21.01
N GLU A 228 -28.09 6.73 22.27
CA GLU A 228 -27.18 6.69 23.42
C GLU A 228 -26.25 5.48 23.34
N ARG A 229 -26.76 4.30 22.97
CA ARG A 229 -25.92 3.10 22.81
C ARG A 229 -24.90 3.25 21.70
N LEU A 230 -25.28 3.83 20.55
CA LEU A 230 -24.38 4.03 19.42
C LEU A 230 -23.25 5.03 19.74
N VAL A 231 -23.55 6.10 20.47
CA VAL A 231 -22.55 7.12 20.86
C VAL A 231 -21.51 6.57 21.86
N ASN A 232 -21.92 5.61 22.68
CA ASN A 232 -21.07 4.97 23.70
C ASN A 232 -20.49 3.62 23.25
N ASP A 233 -20.69 3.21 22.00
CA ASP A 233 -20.21 1.93 21.48
C ASP A 233 -18.73 1.98 21.10
N ASN A 234 -17.89 1.62 22.07
CA ASN A 234 -16.44 1.47 21.88
C ASN A 234 -16.03 0.02 21.57
N ALA A 235 -16.98 -0.87 21.29
CA ALA A 235 -16.66 -2.28 21.08
C ALA A 235 -15.96 -2.49 19.73
N ASN A 236 -14.91 -3.31 19.73
CA ASN A 236 -14.15 -3.68 18.54
C ASN A 236 -15.06 -4.09 17.38
N LYS A 237 -14.90 -3.44 16.22
CA LYS A 237 -15.63 -3.78 14.99
C LYS A 237 -14.85 -4.71 14.07
N LEU A 238 -13.57 -4.99 14.31
CA LEU A 238 -12.78 -5.93 13.52
C LEU A 238 -13.28 -7.37 13.73
N VAL A 239 -13.29 -8.16 12.66
CA VAL A 239 -13.78 -9.53 12.66
C VAL A 239 -12.63 -10.50 12.45
N ASN A 240 -11.94 -10.39 11.32
CA ASN A 240 -10.74 -11.15 11.04
C ASN A 240 -9.55 -10.28 11.45
N ASP A 241 -8.81 -10.73 12.46
CA ASP A 241 -7.64 -10.05 13.00
C ASP A 241 -6.38 -10.67 12.37
N PHE A 242 -5.81 -9.97 11.39
CA PHE A 242 -4.51 -10.29 10.80
C PHE A 242 -3.41 -9.52 11.52
N ASP A 243 -2.27 -10.18 11.73
CA ASP A 243 -1.11 -9.62 12.40
C ASP A 243 0.09 -9.58 11.44
N LEU A 244 0.69 -8.40 11.29
CA LEU A 244 1.92 -8.13 10.56
C LEU A 244 3.04 -7.80 11.54
N ARG A 245 4.21 -8.43 11.37
CA ARG A 245 5.43 -8.13 12.12
C ARG A 245 6.63 -8.06 11.19
N VAL A 246 7.61 -7.24 11.56
CA VAL A 246 8.96 -7.28 10.97
C VAL A 246 9.93 -7.63 12.08
N ILE A 247 10.76 -8.64 11.89
CA ILE A 247 11.72 -9.14 12.89
C ILE A 247 13.14 -8.94 12.36
N ASP A 248 13.99 -8.26 13.12
CA ASP A 248 15.44 -8.32 12.89
C ASP A 248 15.94 -9.70 13.30
N THR A 249 16.45 -10.48 12.34
CA THR A 249 16.79 -11.89 12.60
C THR A 249 18.07 -12.08 13.42
N GLU A 250 18.85 -11.02 13.61
CA GLU A 250 20.06 -11.10 14.43
C GLU A 250 19.81 -10.72 15.88
N THR A 251 19.00 -9.68 16.12
CA THR A 251 18.68 -9.22 17.47
C THR A 251 17.40 -9.85 18.04
N ASN A 252 16.58 -10.48 17.19
CA ASN A 252 15.20 -10.87 17.47
C ASN A 252 14.30 -9.70 17.88
N GLN A 253 14.69 -8.46 17.57
CA GLN A 253 13.83 -7.30 17.79
C GLN A 253 12.60 -7.40 16.89
N VAL A 254 11.42 -7.31 17.50
CA VAL A 254 10.13 -7.30 16.81
C VAL A 254 9.68 -5.85 16.63
N TYR A 255 9.37 -5.49 15.40
CA TYR A 255 8.74 -4.23 15.03
C TYR A 255 7.24 -4.48 14.81
N TYR A 256 6.44 -3.66 15.48
CA TYR A 256 4.99 -3.77 15.55
C TYR A 256 4.30 -2.77 14.63
N PRO A 257 3.03 -3.04 14.26
CA PRO A 257 2.25 -2.10 13.47
C PRO A 257 1.91 -0.85 14.28
N TRP A 258 1.54 0.21 13.57
CA TRP A 258 0.98 1.41 14.20
C TRP A 258 -0.45 1.17 14.70
N LYS A 259 -0.82 1.83 15.80
CA LYS A 259 -2.18 1.96 16.31
C LYS A 259 -2.38 3.31 16.99
N LEU A 260 -3.62 3.77 17.07
CA LEU A 260 -3.97 4.93 17.90
C LEU A 260 -4.27 4.51 19.34
N ASP A 261 -4.12 5.44 20.27
CA ASP A 261 -4.65 5.35 21.62
C ASP A 261 -6.07 5.94 21.63
N ALA A 262 -7.09 5.10 21.76
CA ALA A 262 -8.49 5.54 21.77
C ALA A 262 -8.83 6.47 22.94
N ASP A 263 -8.12 6.34 24.07
CA ASP A 263 -8.32 7.17 25.27
C ASP A 263 -7.64 8.53 25.10
N HIS A 264 -6.55 8.59 24.35
CA HIS A 264 -5.79 9.81 24.04
C HIS A 264 -5.59 9.99 22.52
N PRO A 265 -6.67 10.21 21.74
CA PRO A 265 -6.62 10.12 20.28
C PRO A 265 -5.76 11.17 19.58
N ARG A 266 -5.36 12.23 20.29
CA ARG A 266 -4.47 13.29 19.77
C ARG A 266 -2.99 13.07 20.11
N SER A 267 -2.70 12.06 20.92
CA SER A 267 -1.32 11.68 21.24
C SER A 267 -0.66 11.04 20.02
N PRO A 268 0.68 10.99 19.97
CA PRO A 268 1.40 10.24 18.94
C PRO A 268 0.88 8.81 18.83
N ALA A 269 0.84 8.27 17.60
CA ALA A 269 0.53 6.86 17.39
C ALA A 269 1.51 5.97 18.16
N LEU A 270 0.98 4.84 18.63
CA LEU A 270 1.73 3.84 19.36
C LEU A 270 2.12 2.70 18.42
N LYS A 271 3.13 1.93 18.84
CA LYS A 271 3.50 0.66 18.24
C LYS A 271 2.99 -0.48 19.10
N GLY A 272 2.28 -1.43 18.51
CA GLY A 272 1.77 -2.60 19.21
C GLY A 272 0.73 -3.35 18.39
N ASP A 273 0.14 -4.40 18.96
CA ASP A 273 -0.92 -5.16 18.30
C ASP A 273 -2.12 -4.25 17.97
N ASN A 274 -2.43 -4.17 16.67
CA ASN A 274 -3.57 -3.43 16.17
C ASN A 274 -4.75 -4.38 16.03
N THR A 275 -5.71 -4.27 16.94
CA THR A 275 -6.84 -5.20 17.04
C THR A 275 -8.12 -4.63 16.45
N VAL A 276 -8.08 -3.44 15.83
CA VAL A 276 -9.29 -2.69 15.45
C VAL A 276 -9.28 -2.18 14.01
N ASP A 277 -8.10 -2.07 13.38
CA ASP A 277 -7.97 -1.68 11.98
C ASP A 277 -7.91 -2.89 11.04
N ASN A 278 -8.49 -2.76 9.85
CA ASN A 278 -8.32 -3.71 8.74
C ASN A 278 -7.17 -3.32 7.80
N THR A 279 -6.22 -2.55 8.32
CA THR A 279 -5.01 -2.10 7.67
C THR A 279 -3.91 -2.04 8.71
N GLU A 280 -2.81 -2.73 8.51
CA GLU A 280 -1.63 -2.66 9.38
C GLU A 280 -0.41 -2.18 8.59
N GLN A 281 0.42 -1.37 9.23
CA GLN A 281 1.67 -0.87 8.66
C GLN A 281 2.80 -0.95 9.70
N VAL A 282 3.85 -1.67 9.35
CA VAL A 282 5.10 -1.75 10.11
C VAL A 282 6.17 -0.96 9.37
N LEU A 283 6.89 -0.12 10.12
CA LEU A 283 7.97 0.72 9.61
C LEU A 283 9.22 0.48 10.45
N VAL A 284 10.30 0.11 9.80
CA VAL A 284 11.66 0.19 10.33
C VAL A 284 12.30 1.41 9.69
N GLU A 285 12.38 2.52 10.43
CA GLU A 285 12.82 3.80 9.87
C GLU A 285 14.25 3.77 9.35
N ASN A 286 15.14 3.13 10.11
CA ASN A 286 16.57 3.07 9.83
C ASN A 286 17.03 1.61 9.83
N PRO A 287 16.67 0.80 8.82
CA PRO A 287 17.10 -0.59 8.77
C PRO A 287 18.62 -0.63 8.58
N ILE A 288 19.28 -1.60 9.22
CA ILE A 288 20.71 -1.80 9.07
C ILE A 288 20.94 -2.37 7.66
N ALA A 289 21.82 -1.73 6.87
CA ALA A 289 22.14 -2.20 5.54
C ALA A 289 22.67 -3.65 5.58
N ASP A 290 22.22 -4.49 4.65
CA ASP A 290 22.55 -5.92 4.55
C ASP A 290 22.15 -6.79 5.76
N ARG A 291 21.51 -6.21 6.78
CA ARG A 291 20.88 -6.96 7.87
C ARG A 291 19.65 -7.68 7.34
N LYS A 292 19.52 -8.96 7.67
CA LYS A 292 18.33 -9.75 7.32
C LYS A 292 17.18 -9.39 8.26
N TYR A 293 16.03 -9.11 7.66
CA TYR A 293 14.75 -8.92 8.32
C TYR A 293 13.76 -9.97 7.81
N ARG A 294 12.94 -10.47 8.73
CA ARG A 294 11.87 -11.42 8.45
C ARG A 294 10.52 -10.74 8.61
N ILE A 295 9.74 -10.68 7.55
CA ILE A 295 8.36 -10.18 7.57
C ILE A 295 7.45 -11.37 7.80
N GLU A 296 6.57 -11.27 8.79
CA GLU A 296 5.63 -12.32 9.15
C GLU A 296 4.20 -11.79 9.08
N ILE A 297 3.33 -12.55 8.42
CA ILE A 297 1.89 -12.30 8.38
C ILE A 297 1.19 -13.53 8.95
N SER A 298 0.33 -13.32 9.93
CA SER A 298 -0.50 -14.34 10.60
C SER A 298 -1.91 -13.82 10.85
N HIS A 299 -2.75 -14.60 11.51
CA HIS A 299 -4.05 -14.14 12.01
C HIS A 299 -4.40 -14.79 13.35
N LYS A 300 -5.38 -14.21 14.04
CA LYS A 300 -5.97 -14.75 15.26
C LYS A 300 -7.31 -15.43 14.98
N GLY A 301 -7.55 -16.52 15.71
CA GLY A 301 -8.82 -17.22 15.65
C GLY A 301 -9.03 -17.94 14.31
N ASN A 302 -10.29 -18.00 13.87
CA ASN A 302 -10.65 -18.53 12.56
C ASN A 302 -11.02 -17.39 11.62
N LEU A 303 -10.48 -17.41 10.40
CA LEU A 303 -10.92 -16.53 9.33
C LEU A 303 -12.35 -16.88 8.91
N VAL A 304 -13.22 -15.88 8.81
CA VAL A 304 -14.62 -16.05 8.41
C VAL A 304 -15.05 -15.16 7.25
N ASN A 305 -16.06 -15.60 6.50
CA ASN A 305 -16.75 -14.80 5.48
C ASN A 305 -17.86 -13.91 6.08
N HIS A 306 -18.63 -13.25 5.21
CA HIS A 306 -19.72 -12.35 5.61
C HIS A 306 -20.82 -13.05 6.42
N ASP A 307 -21.07 -14.34 6.16
CA ASP A 307 -22.05 -15.16 6.87
C ASP A 307 -21.47 -15.79 8.16
N ARG A 308 -20.29 -15.36 8.62
CA ARG A 308 -19.57 -15.91 9.78
C ARG A 308 -19.14 -17.38 9.63
N LYS A 309 -19.10 -17.92 8.41
CA LYS A 309 -18.59 -19.27 8.15
C LYS A 309 -17.08 -19.23 7.96
N ILE A 310 -16.39 -20.25 8.49
CA ILE A 310 -14.93 -20.38 8.35
C ILE A 310 -14.57 -20.45 6.87
N GLU A 311 -13.73 -19.53 6.41
CA GLU A 311 -13.34 -19.41 5.01
C GLU A 311 -12.02 -18.62 4.89
N ASP A 312 -11.10 -19.11 4.05
CA ASP A 312 -9.83 -18.44 3.73
C ASP A 312 -10.05 -17.06 3.13
N ARG A 313 -9.27 -16.04 3.52
CA ARG A 313 -9.49 -14.63 3.11
C ARG A 313 -8.36 -14.04 2.31
N ALA A 314 -8.73 -13.30 1.27
CA ALA A 314 -7.76 -12.56 0.48
C ALA A 314 -7.27 -11.34 1.25
N ILE A 315 -5.96 -11.09 1.15
CA ILE A 315 -5.32 -9.89 1.68
C ILE A 315 -4.46 -9.25 0.59
N SER A 316 -4.34 -7.93 0.63
CA SER A 316 -3.33 -7.18 -0.10
C SER A 316 -2.10 -7.00 0.79
N PHE A 317 -0.91 -7.18 0.22
CA PHE A 317 0.38 -7.01 0.87
C PHE A 317 1.30 -6.11 0.04
N ILE A 318 1.96 -5.17 0.71
CA ILE A 318 3.01 -4.33 0.15
C ILE A 318 4.28 -4.44 0.99
N LEU A 319 5.42 -4.56 0.32
CA LEU A 319 6.75 -4.48 0.93
C LEU A 319 7.64 -3.55 0.09
N SER A 320 8.29 -2.58 0.72
CA SER A 320 9.18 -1.64 0.04
C SER A 320 10.41 -1.32 0.89
N GLY A 321 11.42 -0.72 0.25
CA GLY A 321 12.64 -0.28 0.94
C GLY A 321 13.61 -1.39 1.35
N TYR A 322 13.57 -2.54 0.65
CA TYR A 322 14.42 -3.69 0.91
C TYR A 322 15.28 -4.09 -0.29
N SER A 323 16.29 -4.92 -0.04
CA SER A 323 17.07 -5.64 -1.06
C SER A 323 16.76 -7.15 -1.01
N ASN A 324 16.70 -7.80 -2.18
CA ASN A 324 16.55 -9.25 -2.30
C ASN A 324 17.84 -10.03 -1.95
N THR A 325 18.98 -9.33 -1.87
CA THR A 325 20.30 -9.94 -1.62
C THR A 325 21.14 -9.07 -0.69
N SER A 326 21.92 -9.68 0.20
CA SER A 326 22.94 -8.97 0.96
C SER A 326 24.11 -8.56 0.06
N LEU A 327 24.63 -7.34 0.22
CA LEU A 327 25.86 -6.85 -0.43
C LEU A 327 27.14 -7.28 0.32
N GLY A 328 27.00 -7.97 1.46
CA GLY A 328 28.11 -8.56 2.21
C GLY A 328 28.83 -9.66 1.42
N ILE A 329 30.17 -9.57 1.36
CA ILE A 329 31.02 -10.65 0.84
C ILE A 329 31.05 -11.77 1.88
N SER A 330 30.11 -12.71 1.80
CA SER A 330 30.30 -14.03 2.41
C SER A 330 29.41 -15.08 1.76
N GLU A 331 30.10 -15.99 1.09
CA GLU A 331 29.75 -17.37 0.78
C GLU A 331 28.64 -17.61 -0.25
N LEU A 332 29.09 -18.06 -1.43
CA LEU A 332 28.24 -18.67 -2.45
C LEU A 332 27.53 -19.89 -1.85
N ASP A 333 26.29 -19.70 -1.42
CA ASP A 333 25.37 -20.82 -1.43
C ASP A 333 25.10 -21.20 -2.89
N ASN A 334 25.35 -22.45 -3.23
CA ASN A 334 25.63 -22.91 -4.60
C ASN A 334 24.34 -23.17 -5.41
N SER A 335 23.25 -22.48 -5.07
CA SER A 335 21.99 -22.49 -5.81
C SER A 335 21.71 -21.12 -6.42
N LYS A 336 22.70 -20.57 -7.12
CA LYS A 336 22.53 -19.29 -7.82
C LYS A 336 21.47 -19.42 -8.91
N GLU A 337 20.35 -18.72 -8.76
CA GLU A 337 19.35 -18.58 -9.84
C GLU A 337 20.00 -17.93 -11.06
N ILE A 338 19.61 -18.41 -12.25
CA ILE A 338 20.10 -17.87 -13.53
C ILE A 338 19.56 -16.45 -13.70
N LEU A 339 20.47 -15.48 -13.73
CA LEU A 339 20.12 -14.06 -13.90
C LEU A 339 20.24 -13.65 -15.37
N VAL A 340 19.28 -12.90 -15.87
CA VAL A 340 19.26 -12.36 -17.24
C VAL A 340 19.03 -10.86 -17.18
N TYR A 341 20.02 -10.06 -17.58
CA TYR A 341 19.89 -8.61 -17.53
C TYR A 341 20.78 -7.88 -18.56
N PRO A 342 20.37 -6.69 -19.02
CA PRO A 342 19.01 -6.18 -18.93
C PRO A 342 18.07 -6.97 -19.87
N THR A 343 16.79 -7.15 -19.49
CA THR A 343 15.76 -7.75 -20.36
C THR A 343 15.23 -6.76 -21.41
N LYS A 344 15.54 -5.46 -21.27
CA LYS A 344 15.31 -4.42 -22.29
C LYS A 344 16.65 -3.80 -22.69
N THR A 345 17.07 -3.93 -23.95
CA THR A 345 18.43 -3.59 -24.37
C THR A 345 18.50 -3.00 -25.78
N LYS A 346 19.50 -2.15 -26.04
CA LYS A 346 19.84 -1.68 -27.39
C LYS A 346 20.77 -2.64 -28.14
N GLY A 347 21.42 -3.58 -27.43
CA GLY A 347 22.47 -4.37 -28.07
C GLY A 347 22.96 -5.62 -27.38
N TYR A 348 22.90 -5.74 -26.05
CA TYR A 348 23.43 -6.92 -25.35
C TYR A 348 22.56 -7.34 -24.17
N VAL A 349 22.51 -8.65 -23.95
CA VAL A 349 21.98 -9.26 -22.73
C VAL A 349 23.08 -10.07 -22.07
N THR A 350 23.23 -9.91 -20.77
CA THR A 350 24.14 -10.72 -19.95
C THR A 350 23.35 -11.78 -19.21
N ILE A 351 23.88 -13.01 -19.22
CA ILE A 351 23.33 -14.14 -18.49
C ILE A 351 24.39 -14.58 -17.48
N LYS A 352 24.04 -14.61 -16.20
CA LYS A 352 24.92 -15.04 -15.10
C LYS A 352 24.38 -16.28 -14.41
N ASN A 353 25.25 -16.93 -13.63
CA ASN A 353 24.91 -18.09 -12.81
C ASN A 353 24.50 -19.30 -13.64
N ILE A 354 25.09 -19.44 -14.81
CA ILE A 354 24.94 -20.60 -15.68
C ILE A 354 26.11 -21.57 -15.50
N ASP A 355 25.91 -22.82 -15.87
CA ASP A 355 26.98 -23.81 -15.87
C ASP A 355 27.98 -23.52 -16.96
N LYS A 356 29.21 -24.00 -16.75
CA LYS A 356 30.31 -23.86 -17.71
C LYS A 356 30.00 -24.43 -19.09
N ASN A 357 29.00 -25.30 -19.22
CA ASN A 357 28.57 -25.92 -20.48
C ASN A 357 27.11 -25.60 -20.84
N ALA A 358 26.53 -24.55 -20.27
CA ALA A 358 25.15 -24.18 -20.57
C ALA A 358 24.97 -23.83 -22.07
N SER A 359 23.82 -24.23 -22.61
CA SER A 359 23.41 -23.87 -23.97
C SER A 359 22.40 -22.74 -23.92
N ILE A 360 22.55 -21.77 -24.82
CA ILE A 360 21.69 -20.59 -24.92
C ILE A 360 21.17 -20.48 -26.33
N GLU A 361 19.86 -20.36 -26.47
CA GLU A 361 19.19 -20.19 -27.75
C GLU A 361 18.30 -18.95 -27.71
N LEU A 362 18.40 -18.10 -28.74
CA LEU A 362 17.59 -16.91 -28.90
C LEU A 362 16.64 -17.10 -30.07
N PHE A 363 15.34 -16.90 -29.85
CA PHE A 363 14.29 -17.03 -30.86
C PHE A 363 13.58 -15.70 -31.06
N ASN A 364 13.13 -15.42 -32.29
CA ASN A 364 12.16 -14.35 -32.54
C ASN A 364 10.72 -14.83 -32.24
N MET A 365 9.74 -13.92 -32.30
CA MET A 365 8.33 -14.25 -32.04
C MET A 365 7.69 -15.21 -33.05
N ALA A 366 8.29 -15.40 -34.22
CA ALA A 366 7.86 -16.40 -35.20
C ALA A 366 8.46 -17.80 -34.93
N GLY A 367 9.20 -17.96 -33.83
CA GLY A 367 9.87 -19.22 -33.47
C GLY A 367 11.14 -19.52 -34.27
N GLN A 368 11.64 -18.57 -35.06
CA GLN A 368 12.89 -18.73 -35.79
C GLN A 368 14.07 -18.54 -34.83
N LYS A 369 15.01 -19.48 -34.85
CA LYS A 369 16.24 -19.42 -34.07
C LYS A 369 17.18 -18.37 -34.67
N MET A 370 17.47 -17.34 -33.90
CA MET A 370 18.32 -16.20 -34.29
C MET A 370 19.78 -16.42 -33.92
N LYS A 371 20.04 -17.02 -32.75
CA LYS A 371 21.39 -17.31 -32.23
C LYS A 371 21.39 -18.58 -31.39
N SER A 372 22.53 -19.26 -31.38
CA SER A 372 22.84 -20.35 -30.47
C SER A 372 24.27 -20.21 -29.98
N ASN A 373 24.47 -20.24 -28.67
CA ASN A 373 25.77 -20.15 -28.05
C ASN A 373 25.92 -21.22 -26.97
N VAL A 374 27.12 -21.76 -26.83
CA VAL A 374 27.52 -22.56 -25.67
C VAL A 374 28.51 -21.73 -24.88
N THR A 375 28.30 -21.61 -23.58
CA THR A 375 29.25 -20.90 -22.72
C THR A 375 30.47 -21.78 -22.42
N ALA A 376 31.59 -21.14 -22.01
CA ALA A 376 32.77 -21.80 -21.43
C ALA A 376 33.01 -21.37 -19.97
N GLY A 377 32.08 -20.61 -19.39
CA GLY A 377 32.18 -20.00 -18.07
C GLY A 377 30.81 -19.75 -17.43
N ALA A 378 30.81 -19.19 -16.21
CA ALA A 378 29.57 -19.00 -15.43
C ALA A 378 28.74 -17.77 -15.85
N GLU A 379 29.16 -17.07 -16.90
CA GLU A 379 28.52 -15.89 -17.47
C GLU A 379 28.72 -15.88 -18.98
N ILE A 380 27.72 -15.40 -19.72
CA ILE A 380 27.83 -15.11 -21.15
C ILE A 380 27.13 -13.81 -21.50
N LYS A 381 27.72 -13.04 -22.43
CA LYS A 381 27.12 -11.84 -23.01
C LYS A 381 26.62 -12.14 -24.42
N VAL A 382 25.30 -12.16 -24.59
CA VAL A 382 24.63 -12.38 -25.87
C VAL A 382 24.54 -11.05 -26.62
N ASN A 383 25.14 -10.99 -27.80
CA ASN A 383 25.09 -9.83 -28.68
C ASN A 383 23.83 -9.87 -29.56
N LEU A 384 22.96 -8.86 -29.43
CA LEU A 384 21.75 -8.65 -30.22
C LEU A 384 21.94 -7.57 -31.29
N ASN A 385 23.10 -6.91 -31.39
CA ASN A 385 23.38 -5.96 -32.47
C ASN A 385 23.21 -6.62 -33.86
N GLY A 386 22.60 -5.90 -34.79
CA GLY A 386 22.24 -6.42 -36.12
C GLY A 386 20.89 -7.14 -36.20
N LEU A 387 20.26 -7.51 -35.07
CA LEU A 387 18.87 -7.99 -35.06
C LEU A 387 17.88 -6.83 -35.18
N VAL A 388 16.68 -7.06 -35.74
CA VAL A 388 15.62 -6.04 -35.82
C VAL A 388 15.09 -5.73 -34.42
N ASN A 389 14.62 -4.51 -34.19
CA ASN A 389 13.94 -4.15 -32.95
C ASN A 389 12.67 -5.00 -32.77
N GLY A 390 12.44 -5.51 -31.56
CA GLY A 390 11.35 -6.42 -31.28
C GLY A 390 11.60 -7.33 -30.08
N VAL A 391 10.64 -8.21 -29.83
CA VAL A 391 10.68 -9.17 -28.72
C VAL A 391 11.35 -10.46 -29.15
N TYR A 392 12.20 -10.99 -28.28
CA TYR A 392 12.90 -12.25 -28.42
C TYR A 392 12.68 -13.14 -27.20
N ILE A 393 12.69 -14.46 -27.40
CA ILE A 393 12.68 -15.45 -26.33
C ILE A 393 14.08 -16.03 -26.18
N LEU A 394 14.64 -15.91 -24.98
CA LEU A 394 15.94 -16.45 -24.62
C LEU A 394 15.73 -17.72 -23.80
N ASN A 395 16.09 -18.86 -24.37
CA ASN A 395 16.09 -20.16 -23.69
C ASN A 395 17.50 -20.48 -23.19
N ILE A 396 17.59 -20.88 -21.93
CA ILE A 396 18.83 -21.18 -21.23
C ILE A 396 18.73 -22.58 -20.67
N TYR A 397 19.64 -23.46 -21.08
CA TYR A 397 19.71 -24.85 -20.68
C TYR A 397 20.95 -25.05 -19.82
N SER A 398 20.77 -25.27 -18.52
CA SER A 398 21.84 -25.34 -17.51
C SER A 398 21.48 -26.35 -16.41
N ASN A 399 22.39 -27.28 -16.06
CA ASN A 399 22.19 -28.33 -15.03
C ASN A 399 20.83 -29.06 -15.12
N GLY A 400 20.40 -29.40 -16.33
CA GLY A 400 19.11 -30.09 -16.56
C GLY A 400 17.87 -29.22 -16.32
N LYS A 401 18.03 -27.93 -16.01
CA LYS A 401 16.95 -26.93 -15.97
C LYS A 401 16.89 -26.14 -17.28
N THR A 402 15.67 -25.82 -17.69
CA THR A 402 15.39 -24.92 -18.81
C THR A 402 14.71 -23.68 -18.27
N ILE A 403 15.28 -22.52 -18.57
CA ILE A 403 14.71 -21.21 -18.22
C ILE A 403 14.48 -20.41 -19.50
N SER A 404 13.27 -19.85 -19.63
CA SER A 404 12.89 -18.99 -20.74
C SER A 404 12.65 -17.58 -20.25
N LYS A 405 13.28 -16.58 -20.88
CA LYS A 405 13.10 -15.15 -20.55
C LYS A 405 12.78 -14.33 -21.79
N LYS A 406 11.82 -13.40 -21.66
CA LYS A 406 11.49 -12.41 -22.69
C LYS A 406 12.56 -11.31 -22.70
N VAL A 407 13.06 -10.96 -23.88
CA VAL A 407 14.02 -9.88 -24.09
C VAL A 407 13.46 -8.91 -25.14
N LEU A 408 13.40 -7.62 -24.82
CA LEU A 408 13.01 -6.55 -25.72
C LEU A 408 14.23 -5.83 -26.28
N LYS A 409 14.41 -5.86 -27.61
CA LYS A 409 15.38 -5.03 -28.32
C LYS A 409 14.70 -3.77 -28.87
N TYR A 410 15.28 -2.60 -28.64
CA TYR A 410 14.77 -1.30 -29.13
C TYR A 410 15.86 -0.39 -29.68
#